data_AF-A0A7W4CYU5-F1
#
_entry.id   AF-A0A7W4CYU5-F1
#
_cell.length_a   1.000
_cell.length_b   1.000
_cell.length_c   1.000
_cell.angle_alpha   90.00
_cell.angle_beta   90.00
_cell.angle_gamma   90.00
#
_symmetry.space_group_name_H-M   'P 1'
#
loop_
_entity.id
_entity.type
_entity.pdbx_description
1 polymer ?
#
loop_
_entity_poly.entity_id
_entity_poly.type
_entity_poly.pdbx_seq_one_letter_code
_entity_poly.pdbx_strand_id
1 'polypeptide(L)'
;MWSTASELWREWERSRVLRPQDYDSDVADHVLRRRSVLEGYGAGSVPRALEAANWTARDLIHALAPLVSSFAGMQRDLLRLLERVGASTGTGESIRVVYEFSEDDVIDESLAAFRERLRRIEQVVVHLRPFLLRPDHAWQLPIWDLRCWEWIERVGASNGAGHPDEWRFDSAVPDADPTGDARVDDSARRIIAVVRYTLTRLESIGANTVEVRQLFRDSSAEIELDPELFEMAQVAADNWPHHVASAVHRWTAGIAEGTIAASKETLDALDSWLEGLKSPEAEEVTVEQAVDELTDVLSLPSWGKRHELYSAWIATQLDRALHSRLEFVVTDGALRFPFRPTLLAHLDPPSGDLALWSEVRSPGIGELGGGRKASVQPDYRFQRGADGTTVVAVEVKQYKAPAASRHAVTLRDYVGSLPGATVFLVAHGPLGHGILNAVPDPDRALLHPDVRPDRPRESAAFRAVIASFFPPSPPAPSPPPPSSSSPLSRPTRIELRWSRRVRDLDLYLRSGESETSHSTPVSPHSVLRKDAFDGGPEIIDLAPGLDGSLEVRVHVYSWGTLREAAPVVAFLRGKDAVLELAPADRLLGSRERWWTVAQIDEDGRVRPSLDSRVPPPSEGSR
;
A
#
# COMPACT_ATOMS: atom_id res chain seq x y z
N MET A 1 -12.45 14.73 30.91
CA MET A 1 -11.74 13.45 31.01
C MET A 1 -12.77 12.36 30.81
N TRP A 2 -12.74 11.68 29.68
CA TRP A 2 -13.75 10.69 29.31
C TRP A 2 -13.32 9.34 29.88
N SER A 3 -14.05 8.86 30.88
CA SER A 3 -13.69 7.61 31.57
C SER A 3 -14.17 6.37 30.81
N THR A 4 -15.22 6.53 30.00
CA THR A 4 -15.87 5.43 29.26
C THR A 4 -15.90 5.69 27.75
N ALA A 5 -15.93 4.61 26.97
CA ALA A 5 -16.11 4.68 25.51
C ALA A 5 -17.44 5.34 25.12
N SER A 6 -18.51 5.08 25.87
CA SER A 6 -19.85 5.63 25.60
C SER A 6 -19.90 7.15 25.76
N GLU A 7 -19.25 7.71 26.79
CA GLU A 7 -19.12 9.16 26.98
C GLU A 7 -18.36 9.81 25.82
N LEU A 8 -17.23 9.23 25.44
CA LEU A 8 -16.42 9.71 24.32
C LEU A 8 -17.19 9.68 23.00
N TRP A 9 -17.88 8.57 22.70
CA TRP A 9 -18.67 8.45 21.48
C TRP A 9 -19.78 9.50 21.41
N ARG A 10 -20.54 9.70 22.50
CA ARG A 10 -21.60 10.73 22.57
C ARG A 10 -21.02 12.14 22.36
N GLU A 11 -19.81 12.39 22.86
CA GLU A 11 -19.11 13.66 22.66
C GLU A 11 -18.73 13.87 21.19
N TRP A 12 -18.19 12.86 20.51
CA TRP A 12 -17.88 12.93 19.08
C TRP A 12 -19.14 13.12 18.22
N GLU A 13 -20.25 12.48 18.56
CA GLU A 13 -21.54 12.73 17.88
C GLU A 13 -22.02 14.18 18.09
N ARG A 14 -21.96 14.67 19.34
CA ARG A 14 -22.40 16.01 19.71
C ARG A 14 -21.57 17.11 19.04
N SER A 15 -20.26 16.91 18.96
CA SER A 15 -19.30 17.82 18.31
C SER A 15 -19.23 17.64 16.79
N ARG A 16 -19.98 16.68 16.23
CA ARG A 16 -19.99 16.30 14.80
C ARG A 16 -18.64 15.82 14.26
N VAL A 17 -17.75 15.36 15.14
CA VAL A 17 -16.54 14.61 14.77
C VAL A 17 -16.93 13.28 14.11
N LEU A 18 -17.99 12.64 14.62
CA LEU A 18 -18.61 11.47 14.01
C LEU A 18 -20.08 11.75 13.71
N ARG A 19 -20.55 11.23 12.57
CA ARG A 19 -21.95 11.31 12.12
C ARG A 19 -22.44 9.90 11.73
N PRO A 20 -22.73 9.03 12.71
CA PRO A 20 -23.03 7.62 12.44
C PRO A 20 -24.39 7.37 11.77
N GLN A 21 -25.25 8.39 11.66
CA GLN A 21 -26.55 8.28 10.98
C GLN A 21 -26.44 8.43 9.46
N ASP A 22 -25.36 9.03 8.96
CA ASP A 22 -25.11 9.25 7.54
C ASP A 22 -23.69 8.83 7.15
N TYR A 23 -22.71 9.70 7.37
CA TYR A 23 -21.37 9.65 6.81
C TYR A 23 -20.49 8.60 7.47
N ASP A 24 -20.57 8.49 8.81
CA ASP A 24 -19.78 7.58 9.64
C ASP A 24 -20.56 6.35 10.05
N SER A 25 -21.60 6.02 9.28
CA SER A 25 -22.35 4.78 9.48
C SER A 25 -21.39 3.59 9.42
N ASP A 26 -20.39 3.56 8.54
CA ASP A 26 -19.26 2.59 8.46
C ASP A 26 -18.47 2.41 9.76
N VAL A 27 -18.16 3.51 10.44
CA VAL A 27 -17.47 3.50 11.73
C VAL A 27 -18.34 2.83 12.80
N ALA A 28 -19.64 3.15 12.85
CA ALA A 28 -20.58 2.59 13.82
C ALA A 28 -20.64 1.05 13.75
N ASP A 29 -20.98 0.44 12.60
CA ASP A 29 -21.00 -1.04 12.57
C ASP A 29 -19.59 -1.66 12.68
N HIS A 30 -18.49 -0.95 12.39
CA HIS A 30 -17.16 -1.52 12.67
C HIS A 30 -17.02 -1.77 14.18
N VAL A 31 -17.44 -0.81 15.00
CA VAL A 31 -17.49 -0.95 16.46
C VAL A 31 -18.49 -2.03 16.88
N LEU A 32 -19.70 -2.03 16.32
CA LEU A 32 -20.75 -2.99 16.70
C LEU A 32 -20.44 -4.44 16.29
N ARG A 33 -19.65 -4.69 15.25
CA ARG A 33 -19.29 -6.04 14.79
C ARG A 33 -18.25 -6.73 15.66
N ARG A 34 -17.62 -6.02 16.60
CA ARG A 34 -16.65 -6.63 17.52
C ARG A 34 -17.38 -7.60 18.45
N ARG A 35 -16.85 -8.82 18.57
CA ARG A 35 -17.52 -9.97 19.22
C ARG A 35 -17.98 -9.69 20.65
N SER A 36 -17.20 -8.95 21.43
CA SER A 36 -17.55 -8.52 22.80
C SER A 36 -18.79 -7.60 22.87
N VAL A 37 -19.15 -6.96 21.75
CA VAL A 37 -20.33 -6.10 21.62
C VAL A 37 -21.56 -6.89 21.11
N LEU A 38 -21.33 -7.93 20.31
CA LEU A 38 -22.38 -8.77 19.72
C LEU A 38 -22.97 -9.81 20.68
N GLU A 39 -22.20 -10.31 21.64
CA GLU A 39 -22.66 -11.33 22.60
C GLU A 39 -23.68 -10.76 23.62
N GLY A 40 -23.91 -9.44 23.61
CA GLY A 40 -24.80 -8.74 24.54
C GLY A 40 -26.27 -8.58 24.09
N TYR A 41 -26.58 -7.97 22.93
CA TYR A 41 -27.95 -7.51 22.63
C TYR A 41 -28.21 -7.20 21.14
N GLY A 42 -29.49 -7.19 20.74
CA GLY A 42 -29.95 -6.78 19.40
C GLY A 42 -29.92 -5.26 19.16
N ALA A 43 -29.78 -4.86 17.89
CA ALA A 43 -29.91 -3.52 17.27
C ALA A 43 -30.06 -2.29 18.21
N GLY A 44 -29.12 -2.08 19.15
CA GLY A 44 -29.04 -0.90 20.01
C GLY A 44 -28.18 0.20 19.39
N SER A 45 -28.24 1.41 19.96
CA SER A 45 -27.31 2.49 19.60
C SER A 45 -25.87 2.17 20.04
N VAL A 46 -24.87 2.67 19.32
CA VAL A 46 -23.44 2.43 19.62
C VAL A 46 -23.08 2.73 21.08
N PRO A 47 -23.47 3.88 21.68
CA PRO A 47 -23.17 4.16 23.09
C PRO A 47 -23.67 3.09 24.06
N ARG A 48 -24.87 2.54 23.85
CA ARG A 48 -25.42 1.49 24.73
C ARG A 48 -24.65 0.18 24.60
N ALA A 49 -24.22 -0.14 23.38
CA ALA A 49 -23.44 -1.34 23.12
C ALA A 49 -22.05 -1.25 23.78
N LEU A 50 -21.43 -0.07 23.74
CA LEU A 50 -20.16 0.23 24.43
C LEU A 50 -20.30 0.17 25.96
N GLU A 51 -21.37 0.75 26.52
CA GLU A 51 -21.69 0.66 27.96
C GLU A 51 -21.89 -0.80 28.40
N ALA A 52 -22.68 -1.58 27.64
CA ALA A 52 -22.95 -2.98 27.95
C ALA A 52 -21.68 -3.85 27.90
N ALA A 53 -20.76 -3.54 27.00
CA ALA A 53 -19.46 -4.21 26.90
C ALA A 53 -18.43 -3.70 27.93
N ASN A 54 -18.79 -2.70 28.74
CA ASN A 54 -17.90 -2.03 29.70
C ASN A 54 -16.60 -1.50 29.07
N TRP A 55 -16.69 -0.96 27.85
CA TRP A 55 -15.52 -0.43 27.14
C TRP A 55 -15.05 0.90 27.73
N THR A 56 -13.74 0.98 27.95
CA THR A 56 -13.03 2.22 28.27
C THR A 56 -12.79 3.06 27.02
N ALA A 57 -12.44 4.34 27.18
CA ALA A 57 -12.04 5.17 26.04
C ALA A 57 -10.89 4.54 25.23
N ARG A 58 -9.93 3.90 25.91
CA ARG A 58 -8.81 3.19 25.29
C ARG A 58 -9.27 2.01 24.43
N ASP A 59 -10.27 1.25 24.87
CA ASP A 59 -10.82 0.13 24.09
C ASP A 59 -11.45 0.63 22.79
N LEU A 60 -12.18 1.75 22.83
CA LEU A 60 -12.76 2.38 21.64
C LEU A 60 -11.67 2.87 20.68
N ILE A 61 -10.62 3.51 21.19
CA ILE A 61 -9.49 3.98 20.40
C ILE A 61 -8.83 2.81 19.65
N HIS A 62 -8.50 1.73 20.35
CA HIS A 62 -7.93 0.52 19.72
C HIS A 62 -8.89 -0.13 18.72
N ALA A 63 -10.20 -0.09 18.99
CA ALA A 63 -11.20 -0.60 18.05
C ALA A 63 -11.25 0.21 16.74
N LEU A 64 -10.97 1.52 16.78
CA LEU A 64 -10.95 2.40 15.60
C LEU A 64 -9.62 2.40 14.84
N ALA A 65 -8.52 2.01 15.50
CA ALA A 65 -7.17 2.01 14.91
C ALA A 65 -7.07 1.35 13.51
N PRO A 66 -7.75 0.22 13.20
CA PRO A 66 -7.71 -0.37 11.86
C PRO A 66 -8.34 0.51 10.78
N LEU A 67 -9.42 1.25 11.08
CA LEU A 67 -10.06 2.16 10.13
C LEU A 67 -9.14 3.33 9.81
N VAL A 68 -8.52 3.90 10.84
CA VAL A 68 -7.56 5.02 10.69
C VAL A 68 -6.33 4.56 9.92
N SER A 69 -5.84 3.35 10.20
CA SER A 69 -4.71 2.74 9.48
C SER A 69 -5.03 2.53 7.99
N SER A 70 -6.23 2.05 7.68
CA SER A 70 -6.68 1.86 6.29
C SER A 70 -6.80 3.21 5.57
N PHE A 71 -7.37 4.23 6.23
CA PHE A 71 -7.43 5.59 5.71
C PHE A 71 -6.03 6.18 5.45
N ALA A 72 -5.10 6.02 6.39
CA ALA A 72 -3.71 6.44 6.22
C ALA A 72 -3.05 5.73 5.04
N GLY A 73 -3.31 4.43 4.85
CA GLY A 73 -2.86 3.67 3.70
C GLY A 73 -3.37 4.23 2.37
N MET A 74 -4.64 4.64 2.28
CA MET A 74 -5.20 5.26 1.07
C MET A 74 -4.49 6.58 0.77
N GLN A 75 -4.30 7.42 1.79
CA GLN A 75 -3.60 8.70 1.67
C GLN A 75 -2.14 8.49 1.23
N ARG A 76 -1.45 7.47 1.75
CA ARG A 76 -0.08 7.12 1.36
C ARG A 76 0.03 6.71 -0.10
N ASP A 77 -0.86 5.86 -0.58
CA ASP A 77 -0.89 5.44 -1.98
C ASP A 77 -1.19 6.63 -2.91
N LEU A 78 -2.11 7.52 -2.52
CA LEU A 78 -2.38 8.76 -3.25
C LEU A 78 -1.16 9.68 -3.27
N LEU A 79 -0.45 9.84 -2.15
CA LEU A 79 0.78 10.62 -2.11
C LEU A 79 1.82 10.06 -3.08
N ARG A 80 2.06 8.74 -3.07
CA ARG A 80 3.02 8.09 -3.99
C ARG A 80 2.68 8.33 -5.45
N LEU A 81 1.40 8.27 -5.79
CA LEU A 81 0.94 8.62 -7.13
C LEU A 81 1.27 10.08 -7.45
N LEU A 82 0.95 11.03 -6.55
CA LEU A 82 1.21 12.45 -6.76
C LEU A 82 2.72 12.76 -6.90
N GLU A 83 3.57 12.15 -6.08
CA GLU A 83 5.01 12.29 -6.18
C GLU A 83 5.54 11.80 -7.52
N ARG A 84 5.05 10.64 -7.98
CA ARG A 84 5.41 10.09 -9.29
C ARG A 84 4.95 11.00 -10.42
N VAL A 85 3.72 11.47 -10.37
CA VAL A 85 3.16 12.37 -11.40
C VAL A 85 3.95 13.67 -11.41
N GLY A 86 4.17 14.29 -10.25
CA GLY A 86 4.96 15.53 -10.12
C GLY A 86 6.38 15.40 -10.66
N ALA A 87 7.04 14.26 -10.44
CA ALA A 87 8.34 13.96 -11.03
C ALA A 87 8.27 13.84 -12.57
N SER A 88 7.24 13.18 -13.10
CA SER A 88 7.09 12.97 -14.56
C SER A 88 6.73 14.24 -15.34
N THR A 89 6.03 15.19 -14.72
CA THR A 89 5.57 16.42 -15.38
C THR A 89 6.51 17.61 -15.20
N GLY A 90 7.63 17.44 -14.49
CA GLY A 90 8.59 18.52 -14.21
C GLY A 90 8.06 19.61 -13.27
N THR A 91 6.88 19.40 -12.66
CA THR A 91 6.31 20.30 -11.65
C THR A 91 6.90 20.04 -10.27
N GLY A 92 7.44 18.84 -10.03
CA GLY A 92 8.02 18.44 -8.75
C GLY A 92 7.07 18.73 -7.59
N GLU A 93 7.56 19.52 -6.63
CA GLU A 93 6.84 19.95 -5.42
C GLU A 93 5.66 20.91 -5.66
N SER A 94 5.56 21.49 -6.86
CA SER A 94 4.49 22.45 -7.19
C SER A 94 3.19 21.78 -7.66
N ILE A 95 3.17 20.45 -7.78
CA ILE A 95 1.94 19.73 -8.12
C ILE A 95 0.90 19.90 -7.01
N ARG A 96 -0.34 20.14 -7.43
CA ARG A 96 -1.52 20.17 -6.58
C ARG A 96 -2.40 18.96 -6.83
N VAL A 97 -3.15 18.57 -5.81
CA VAL A 97 -4.23 17.59 -5.97
C VAL A 97 -5.56 18.29 -5.72
N VAL A 98 -6.51 18.07 -6.63
CA VAL A 98 -7.83 18.68 -6.55
C VAL A 98 -8.90 17.61 -6.63
N TYR A 99 -9.67 17.45 -5.56
CA TYR A 99 -10.87 16.62 -5.51
C TYR A 99 -12.10 17.52 -5.53
N GLU A 100 -12.98 17.36 -6.53
CA GLU A 100 -14.20 18.18 -6.66
C GLU A 100 -15.44 17.31 -6.37
N PHE A 101 -15.87 17.17 -5.10
CA PHE A 101 -16.90 16.18 -4.72
C PHE A 101 -18.33 16.56 -5.12
N SER A 102 -18.72 17.80 -4.81
CA SER A 102 -20.03 18.40 -5.12
C SER A 102 -19.86 19.92 -5.26
N GLU A 103 -20.91 20.64 -5.72
CA GLU A 103 -20.88 22.10 -5.78
C GLU A 103 -20.42 22.68 -4.42
N ASP A 104 -19.32 23.44 -4.45
CA ASP A 104 -18.64 24.13 -3.34
C ASP A 104 -17.81 23.29 -2.33
N ASP A 105 -17.60 21.99 -2.57
CA ASP A 105 -16.80 21.13 -1.67
C ASP A 105 -15.55 20.59 -2.38
N VAL A 106 -14.50 21.42 -2.39
CA VAL A 106 -13.24 21.15 -3.09
C VAL A 106 -12.10 21.00 -2.08
N ILE A 107 -11.37 19.89 -2.18
CA ILE A 107 -10.05 19.76 -1.55
C ILE A 107 -9.01 20.13 -2.60
N ASP A 108 -8.41 21.31 -2.48
CA ASP A 108 -7.28 21.78 -3.29
C ASP A 108 -6.08 21.99 -2.36
N GLU A 109 -5.08 21.13 -2.48
CA GLU A 109 -3.88 21.19 -1.65
C GLU A 109 -2.60 20.95 -2.45
N SER A 110 -1.52 21.59 -2.01
CA SER A 110 -0.19 21.32 -2.54
C SER A 110 0.34 19.98 -2.07
N LEU A 111 1.25 19.39 -2.83
CA LEU A 111 1.95 18.16 -2.45
C LEU A 111 2.61 18.28 -1.06
N ALA A 112 3.21 19.42 -0.75
CA ALA A 112 3.83 19.67 0.54
C ALA A 112 2.82 19.64 1.70
N ALA A 113 1.64 20.26 1.53
CA ALA A 113 0.57 20.24 2.52
C ALA A 113 -0.01 18.82 2.70
N PHE A 114 -0.19 18.09 1.59
CA PHE A 114 -0.62 16.69 1.61
C PHE A 114 0.35 15.83 2.41
N ARG A 115 1.66 15.94 2.17
CA ARG A 115 2.70 15.20 2.90
C ARG A 115 2.65 15.48 4.39
N GLU A 116 2.56 16.75 4.77
CA GLU A 116 2.52 17.14 6.17
C GLU A 116 1.28 16.59 6.87
N ARG A 117 0.11 16.66 6.22
CA ARG A 117 -1.12 16.05 6.74
C ARG A 117 -0.98 14.54 6.88
N LEU A 118 -0.42 13.85 5.89
CA LEU A 118 -0.20 12.40 5.96
C LEU A 118 0.73 12.04 7.12
N ARG A 119 1.85 12.76 7.31
CA ARG A 119 2.76 12.50 8.43
C ARG A 119 2.05 12.56 9.78
N ARG A 120 1.15 13.53 9.96
CA ARG A 120 0.35 13.63 11.20
C ARG A 120 -0.58 12.44 11.35
N ILE A 121 -1.31 12.06 10.30
CA ILE A 121 -2.18 10.88 10.33
C ILE A 121 -1.36 9.61 10.66
N GLU A 122 -0.20 9.44 10.04
CA GLU A 122 0.68 8.30 10.28
C GLU A 122 1.23 8.28 11.72
N GLN A 123 1.57 9.44 12.28
CA GLN A 123 1.96 9.56 13.68
C GLN A 123 0.84 9.10 14.61
N VAL A 124 -0.40 9.54 14.37
CA VAL A 124 -1.57 9.06 15.12
C VAL A 124 -1.67 7.54 14.99
N VAL A 125 -1.60 6.99 13.78
CA VAL A 125 -1.64 5.53 13.55
C VAL A 125 -0.57 4.79 14.35
N VAL A 126 0.64 5.34 14.50
CA VAL A 126 1.69 4.75 15.34
C VAL A 126 1.28 4.77 16.81
N HIS A 127 0.78 5.90 17.33
CA HIS A 127 0.33 6.02 18.72
C HIS A 127 -0.88 5.13 19.05
N LEU A 128 -1.71 4.81 18.06
CA LEU A 128 -2.86 3.93 18.23
C LEU A 128 -2.50 2.43 18.28
N ARG A 129 -1.24 2.05 18.05
CA ARG A 129 -0.79 0.65 18.05
C ARG A 129 -0.56 0.17 19.49
N PRO A 130 -1.34 -0.78 20.01
CA PRO A 130 -1.14 -1.26 21.38
C PRO A 130 0.13 -2.10 21.52
N PHE A 131 0.57 -2.76 20.44
CA PHE A 131 1.68 -3.71 20.46
C PHE A 131 2.56 -3.56 19.22
N LEU A 132 3.86 -3.82 19.39
CA LEU A 132 4.83 -3.96 18.32
C LEU A 132 5.45 -5.36 18.43
N LEU A 133 5.08 -6.25 17.50
CA LEU A 133 5.52 -7.64 17.54
C LEU A 133 6.87 -7.81 16.84
N ARG A 134 7.96 -7.69 17.60
CA ARG A 134 9.31 -7.95 17.08
C ARG A 134 9.62 -9.46 17.11
N PRO A 135 10.11 -10.07 16.01
CA PRO A 135 10.34 -11.50 15.97
C PRO A 135 11.26 -12.01 17.07
N ASP A 136 12.38 -11.33 17.33
CA ASP A 136 13.37 -11.71 18.34
C ASP A 136 12.81 -11.74 19.76
N HIS A 137 11.87 -10.85 20.10
CA HIS A 137 11.21 -10.79 21.40
C HIS A 137 9.99 -11.71 21.50
N ALA A 138 9.24 -11.89 20.42
CA ALA A 138 8.03 -12.71 20.36
C ALA A 138 8.29 -14.16 20.82
N TRP A 139 9.45 -14.73 20.49
CA TRP A 139 9.81 -16.11 20.86
C TRP A 139 10.34 -16.27 22.29
N GLN A 140 10.50 -15.19 23.06
CA GLN A 140 11.05 -15.22 24.43
C GLN A 140 9.98 -15.41 25.51
N LEU A 141 8.81 -15.96 25.17
CA LEU A 141 7.73 -16.19 26.12
C LEU A 141 8.22 -17.08 27.29
N PRO A 142 8.15 -16.65 28.56
CA PRO A 142 8.67 -17.43 29.70
C PRO A 142 8.04 -18.82 29.88
N ILE A 143 6.83 -19.01 29.36
CA ILE A 143 6.09 -20.28 29.40
C ILE A 143 6.15 -21.04 28.08
N TRP A 144 7.07 -20.69 27.17
CA TRP A 144 7.16 -21.25 25.82
C TRP A 144 7.26 -22.78 25.78
N ASP A 145 7.91 -23.39 26.77
CA ASP A 145 8.08 -24.85 26.85
C ASP A 145 6.80 -25.59 27.22
N LEU A 146 5.73 -24.88 27.60
CA LEU A 146 4.41 -25.44 27.85
C LEU A 146 3.54 -25.55 26.58
N ARG A 147 4.04 -25.11 25.41
CA ARG A 147 3.32 -25.23 24.14
C ARG A 147 2.94 -26.69 23.86
N CYS A 148 1.73 -26.92 23.37
CA CYS A 148 1.17 -28.26 23.24
C CYS A 148 0.52 -28.47 21.88
N TRP A 149 1.13 -29.33 21.06
CA TRP A 149 0.64 -29.63 19.71
C TRP A 149 -0.75 -30.27 19.72
N GLU A 150 -1.00 -31.20 20.64
CA GLU A 150 -2.30 -31.84 20.83
C GLU A 150 -3.43 -30.82 21.11
N TRP A 151 -3.11 -29.74 21.86
CA TRP A 151 -4.08 -28.67 22.10
C TRP A 151 -4.40 -27.94 20.80
N ILE A 152 -3.38 -27.62 19.99
CA ILE A 152 -3.55 -26.91 18.71
C ILE A 152 -4.37 -27.74 17.73
N GLU A 153 -4.06 -29.03 17.58
CA GLU A 153 -4.83 -29.94 16.71
C GLU A 153 -6.28 -30.08 17.16
N ARG A 154 -6.52 -30.26 18.46
CA ARG A 154 -7.88 -30.39 19.01
C ARG A 154 -8.70 -29.12 18.81
N VAL A 155 -8.13 -27.96 19.11
CA VAL A 155 -8.83 -26.67 18.96
C VAL A 155 -9.02 -26.34 17.47
N GLY A 156 -8.01 -26.55 16.63
CA GLY A 156 -8.13 -26.40 15.18
C GLY A 156 -9.22 -27.30 14.59
N ALA A 157 -9.24 -28.58 14.95
CA ALA A 157 -10.27 -29.52 14.52
C ALA A 157 -11.68 -29.11 14.97
N SER A 158 -11.83 -28.58 16.20
CA SER A 158 -13.12 -28.06 16.68
C SER A 158 -13.60 -26.82 15.89
N ASN A 159 -12.68 -26.12 15.22
CA ASN A 159 -12.96 -25.01 14.31
C ASN A 159 -12.98 -25.45 12.83
N GLY A 160 -13.00 -26.76 12.55
CA GLY A 160 -13.10 -27.31 11.20
C GLY A 160 -11.80 -27.33 10.39
N ALA A 161 -10.64 -27.09 11.01
CA ALA A 161 -9.34 -27.21 10.35
C ALA A 161 -8.85 -28.66 10.36
N GLY A 162 -8.38 -29.16 9.21
CA GLY A 162 -7.79 -30.50 9.10
C GLY A 162 -6.32 -30.53 9.55
N HIS A 163 -5.67 -29.38 9.54
CA HIS A 163 -4.29 -29.17 9.98
C HIS A 163 -4.16 -27.84 10.75
N PRO A 164 -3.23 -27.71 11.72
CA PRO A 164 -3.02 -26.45 12.45
C PRO A 164 -2.78 -25.21 11.58
N ASP A 165 -2.11 -25.37 10.44
CA ASP A 165 -1.88 -24.28 9.50
C ASP A 165 -3.16 -23.78 8.81
N GLU A 166 -4.20 -24.62 8.76
CA GLU A 166 -5.50 -24.30 8.16
C GLU A 166 -6.46 -23.62 9.14
N TRP A 167 -6.07 -23.51 10.41
CA TRP A 167 -6.87 -22.81 11.41
C TRP A 167 -7.04 -21.35 10.99
N ARG A 168 -8.32 -20.98 10.76
CA ARG A 168 -8.67 -19.63 10.33
C ARG A 168 -8.46 -18.62 11.46
N PHE A 169 -7.87 -17.47 11.13
CA PHE A 169 -7.60 -16.40 12.08
C PHE A 169 -8.87 -15.71 12.62
N ASP A 170 -9.98 -15.77 11.86
CA ASP A 170 -11.30 -15.31 12.30
C ASP A 170 -11.94 -16.24 13.35
N SER A 171 -11.44 -17.47 13.48
CA SER A 171 -11.88 -18.44 14.46
C SER A 171 -11.19 -18.12 15.78
N ALA A 172 -11.90 -17.39 16.65
CA ALA A 172 -11.31 -16.82 17.85
C ALA A 172 -10.55 -17.86 18.69
N VAL A 173 -9.35 -17.49 19.13
CA VAL A 173 -8.63 -18.20 20.19
C VAL A 173 -9.48 -18.16 21.46
N PRO A 174 -9.78 -19.30 22.10
CA PRO A 174 -10.59 -19.33 23.31
C PRO A 174 -9.89 -18.60 24.47
N ASP A 175 -10.67 -18.02 25.38
CA ASP A 175 -10.14 -17.49 26.63
C ASP A 175 -9.53 -18.63 27.46
N ALA A 176 -8.51 -18.31 28.24
CA ALA A 176 -7.93 -19.26 29.18
C ALA A 176 -8.90 -19.50 30.35
N ASP A 177 -8.95 -20.73 30.84
CA ASP A 177 -9.76 -21.06 32.01
C ASP A 177 -9.21 -20.36 33.27
N PRO A 178 -10.08 -19.84 34.16
CA PRO A 178 -9.63 -19.16 35.37
C PRO A 178 -8.95 -20.12 36.32
N THR A 179 -7.83 -19.68 36.88
CA THR A 179 -7.02 -20.44 37.83
C THR A 179 -7.41 -20.18 39.28
N GLY A 180 -8.10 -19.07 39.53
CA GLY A 180 -8.40 -18.56 40.87
C GLY A 180 -7.31 -17.67 41.45
N ASP A 181 -6.15 -17.55 40.78
CA ASP A 181 -5.14 -16.53 41.06
C ASP A 181 -5.32 -15.35 40.12
N ALA A 182 -5.71 -14.19 40.68
CA ALA A 182 -6.03 -13.00 39.91
C ALA A 182 -4.85 -12.49 39.05
N ARG A 183 -3.60 -12.68 39.49
CA ARG A 183 -2.42 -12.23 38.73
C ARG A 183 -2.14 -13.15 37.55
N VAL A 184 -2.28 -14.47 37.75
CA VAL A 184 -2.17 -15.46 36.68
C VAL A 184 -3.24 -15.22 35.61
N ASP A 185 -4.49 -15.04 36.05
CA ASP A 185 -5.64 -14.83 35.16
C ASP A 185 -5.49 -13.52 34.37
N ASP A 186 -4.97 -12.46 35.00
CA ASP A 186 -4.65 -11.19 34.33
C ASP A 186 -3.57 -11.36 33.25
N SER A 187 -2.45 -12.00 33.59
CA SER A 187 -1.36 -12.26 32.63
C SER A 187 -1.86 -13.11 31.46
N ALA A 188 -2.59 -14.19 31.72
CA ALA A 188 -3.15 -15.06 30.68
C ALA A 188 -4.06 -14.29 29.71
N ARG A 189 -4.96 -13.48 30.25
CA ARG A 189 -5.86 -12.62 29.48
C ARG A 189 -5.10 -11.62 28.60
N ARG A 190 -4.04 -10.97 29.13
CA ARG A 190 -3.19 -10.04 28.38
C ARG A 190 -2.44 -10.72 27.24
N ILE A 191 -1.89 -11.91 27.46
CA ILE A 191 -1.19 -12.68 26.42
C ILE A 191 -2.14 -13.11 25.31
N ILE A 192 -3.33 -13.61 25.66
CA ILE A 192 -4.37 -13.97 24.67
C ILE A 192 -4.83 -12.74 23.87
N ALA A 193 -4.90 -11.55 24.50
CA ALA A 193 -5.20 -10.31 23.79
C ALA A 193 -4.13 -9.96 22.73
N VAL A 194 -2.84 -10.15 23.03
CA VAL A 194 -1.75 -9.99 22.05
C VAL A 194 -1.93 -10.97 20.88
N VAL A 195 -2.19 -12.25 21.18
CA VAL A 195 -2.41 -13.27 20.14
C VAL A 195 -3.59 -12.89 19.23
N ARG A 196 -4.72 -12.48 19.82
CA ARG A 196 -5.90 -12.04 19.06
C ARG A 196 -5.64 -10.80 18.23
N TYR A 197 -4.87 -9.83 18.76
CA TYR A 197 -4.44 -8.66 18.00
C TYR A 197 -3.64 -9.09 16.76
N THR A 198 -2.62 -9.93 16.94
CA THR A 198 -1.79 -10.45 15.84
C THR A 198 -2.62 -11.19 14.80
N LEU A 199 -3.50 -12.11 15.22
CA LEU A 199 -4.38 -12.86 14.30
C LEU A 199 -5.33 -11.93 13.52
N THR A 200 -5.91 -10.92 14.18
CA THR A 200 -6.76 -9.92 13.53
C THR A 200 -5.99 -9.15 12.47
N ARG A 201 -4.72 -8.79 12.75
CA ARG A 201 -3.85 -8.11 11.77
C ARG A 201 -3.49 -9.02 10.60
N LEU A 202 -3.29 -10.32 10.85
CA LEU A 202 -2.93 -11.29 9.81
C LEU A 202 -4.11 -11.69 8.92
N GLU A 203 -5.35 -11.64 9.43
CA GLU A 203 -6.57 -11.86 8.64
C GLU A 203 -6.62 -10.94 7.40
N SER A 204 -5.97 -9.78 7.50
CA SER A 204 -5.84 -8.78 6.45
C SER A 204 -5.07 -9.26 5.21
N ILE A 205 -4.18 -10.25 5.37
CA ILE A 205 -3.31 -10.78 4.31
C ILE A 205 -3.62 -12.24 3.93
N GLY A 206 -4.25 -13.00 4.82
CA GLY A 206 -4.65 -14.38 4.60
C GLY A 206 -5.60 -14.88 5.68
N ALA A 207 -6.48 -15.81 5.35
CA ALA A 207 -7.43 -16.38 6.28
C ALA A 207 -6.76 -17.31 7.30
N ASN A 208 -5.58 -17.86 7.00
CA ASN A 208 -4.85 -18.81 7.85
C ASN A 208 -3.33 -18.79 7.53
N THR A 209 -2.55 -19.58 8.27
CA THR A 209 -1.09 -19.64 8.13
C THR A 209 -0.65 -20.12 6.74
N VAL A 210 -1.39 -21.03 6.10
CA VAL A 210 -1.09 -21.50 4.74
C VAL A 210 -1.10 -20.32 3.76
N GLU A 211 -2.16 -19.51 3.78
CA GLU A 211 -2.29 -18.38 2.87
C GLU A 211 -1.25 -17.28 3.13
N VAL A 212 -0.90 -17.03 4.41
CA VAL A 212 0.19 -16.11 4.76
C VAL A 212 1.52 -16.59 4.20
N ARG A 213 1.86 -17.87 4.36
CA ARG A 213 3.09 -18.44 3.78
C ARG A 213 3.07 -18.40 2.26
N GLN A 214 1.92 -18.68 1.65
CA GLN A 214 1.77 -18.64 0.20
C GLN A 214 2.03 -17.23 -0.33
N LEU A 215 1.54 -16.20 0.37
CA LEU A 215 1.86 -14.81 0.07
C LEU A 215 3.37 -14.59 0.03
N PHE A 216 4.14 -15.03 1.04
CA PHE A 216 5.59 -14.88 1.04
C PHE A 216 6.30 -15.61 -0.11
N ARG A 217 5.81 -16.79 -0.49
CA ARG A 217 6.38 -17.56 -1.61
C ARG A 217 6.08 -16.93 -2.95
N ASP A 218 4.86 -16.43 -3.12
CA ASP A 218 4.35 -15.84 -4.36
C ASP A 218 4.74 -14.36 -4.49
N SER A 219 5.24 -13.74 -3.42
CA SER A 219 5.74 -12.36 -3.40
C SER A 219 7.05 -12.24 -4.17
N SER A 220 7.00 -12.45 -5.48
CA SER A 220 7.89 -11.78 -6.41
C SER A 220 7.55 -10.28 -6.38
N ALA A 221 8.31 -9.50 -5.61
CA ALA A 221 8.44 -8.03 -5.67
C ALA A 221 7.21 -7.10 -5.52
N GLU A 222 5.95 -7.55 -5.60
CA GLU A 222 4.80 -6.61 -5.77
C GLU A 222 3.93 -6.35 -4.52
N ILE A 223 4.00 -7.19 -3.50
CA ILE A 223 3.20 -7.02 -2.27
C ILE A 223 4.03 -6.29 -1.23
N GLU A 224 3.88 -4.97 -1.22
CA GLU A 224 4.47 -4.11 -0.21
C GLU A 224 3.63 -4.20 1.07
N LEU A 225 4.09 -5.02 2.01
CA LEU A 225 3.52 -5.10 3.36
C LEU A 225 4.07 -3.95 4.21
N ASP A 226 3.24 -3.46 5.12
CA ASP A 226 3.73 -2.66 6.25
C ASP A 226 4.79 -3.47 7.03
N PRO A 227 5.92 -2.88 7.46
CA PRO A 227 6.99 -3.61 8.14
C PRO A 227 6.54 -4.42 9.35
N GLU A 228 5.59 -3.90 10.15
CA GLU A 228 5.04 -4.62 11.30
C GLU A 228 4.23 -5.84 10.84
N LEU A 229 3.41 -5.65 9.80
CA LEU A 229 2.62 -6.75 9.23
C LEU A 229 3.52 -7.82 8.63
N PHE A 230 4.66 -7.44 8.05
CA PHE A 230 5.70 -8.36 7.60
C PHE A 230 6.31 -9.15 8.78
N GLU A 231 6.69 -8.47 9.86
CA GLU A 231 7.23 -9.13 11.08
C GLU A 231 6.20 -10.08 11.72
N MET A 232 4.94 -9.67 11.82
CA MET A 232 3.83 -10.52 12.27
C MET A 232 3.65 -11.73 11.38
N ALA A 233 3.68 -11.53 10.07
CA ALA A 233 3.51 -12.60 9.11
C ALA A 233 4.70 -13.57 9.15
N GLN A 234 5.91 -13.07 9.42
CA GLN A 234 7.10 -13.89 9.61
C GLN A 234 6.97 -14.82 10.83
N VAL A 235 6.57 -14.31 11.99
CA VAL A 235 6.40 -15.18 13.18
C VAL A 235 5.19 -16.10 13.04
N ALA A 236 4.12 -15.65 12.41
CA ALA A 236 2.94 -16.47 12.19
C ALA A 236 3.15 -17.60 11.18
N ALA A 237 4.09 -17.42 10.24
CA ALA A 237 4.52 -18.49 9.35
C ALA A 237 5.02 -19.72 10.13
N ASP A 238 5.46 -19.60 11.38
CA ASP A 238 5.85 -20.73 12.23
C ASP A 238 4.80 -21.05 13.33
N ASN A 239 3.53 -20.73 13.08
CA ASN A 239 2.41 -20.94 14.01
C ASN A 239 2.60 -20.29 15.39
N TRP A 240 3.41 -19.24 15.50
CA TRP A 240 3.64 -18.54 16.77
C TRP A 240 2.34 -18.21 17.54
N PRO A 241 1.28 -17.62 16.92
CA PRO A 241 0.05 -17.31 17.64
C PRO A 241 -0.60 -18.53 18.31
N HIS A 242 -0.60 -19.67 17.60
CA HIS A 242 -1.17 -20.93 18.09
C HIS A 242 -0.32 -21.55 19.19
N HIS A 243 1.01 -21.49 19.08
CA HIS A 243 1.92 -21.97 20.11
C HIS A 243 1.80 -21.16 21.40
N VAL A 244 1.78 -19.83 21.32
CA VAL A 244 1.58 -18.95 22.49
C VAL A 244 0.24 -19.23 23.15
N ALA A 245 -0.86 -19.31 22.38
CA ALA A 245 -2.17 -19.65 22.93
C ALA A 245 -2.14 -21.01 23.65
N SER A 246 -1.57 -22.04 23.03
CA SER A 246 -1.49 -23.38 23.63
C SER A 246 -0.70 -23.40 24.94
N ALA A 247 0.37 -22.60 25.03
CA ALA A 247 1.21 -22.49 26.21
C ALA A 247 0.45 -21.83 27.37
N VAL A 248 -0.30 -20.76 27.10
CA VAL A 248 -1.15 -20.09 28.12
C VAL A 248 -2.23 -21.04 28.64
N HIS A 249 -2.88 -21.78 27.75
CA HIS A 249 -3.91 -22.75 28.12
C HIS A 249 -3.36 -23.91 28.95
N ARG A 250 -2.18 -24.44 28.62
CA ARG A 250 -1.50 -25.46 29.44
C ARG A 250 -1.04 -24.92 30.78
N TRP A 251 -0.53 -23.69 30.80
CA TRP A 251 -0.06 -23.04 32.03
C TRP A 251 -1.19 -22.83 33.03
N THR A 252 -2.30 -22.25 32.58
CA THR A 252 -3.48 -21.99 33.42
C THR A 252 -4.13 -23.28 33.93
N ALA A 253 -4.32 -24.28 33.06
CA ALA A 253 -4.82 -25.59 33.48
C ALA A 253 -3.90 -26.27 34.51
N GLY A 254 -2.58 -26.22 34.31
CA GLY A 254 -1.63 -26.82 35.24
C GLY A 254 -1.61 -26.13 36.62
N ILE A 255 -1.83 -24.81 36.68
CA ILE A 255 -1.98 -24.08 37.94
C ILE A 255 -3.29 -24.49 38.64
N ALA A 256 -4.40 -24.53 37.91
CA ALA A 256 -5.70 -24.93 38.45
C ALA A 256 -5.69 -26.37 39.00
N GLU A 257 -4.95 -27.27 38.36
CA GLU A 257 -4.76 -28.67 38.77
C GLU A 257 -3.68 -28.84 39.87
N GLY A 258 -2.92 -27.79 40.17
CA GLY A 258 -1.80 -27.84 41.13
C GLY A 258 -0.56 -28.59 40.62
N THR A 259 -0.45 -28.84 39.32
CA THR A 259 0.71 -29.48 38.68
C THR A 259 1.81 -28.48 38.30
N ILE A 260 1.47 -27.20 38.21
CA ILE A 260 2.39 -26.08 37.97
C ILE A 260 2.24 -25.06 39.09
N ALA A 261 3.35 -24.60 39.66
CA ALA A 261 3.33 -23.52 40.63
C ALA A 261 3.34 -22.15 39.94
N ALA A 262 2.47 -21.23 40.38
CA ALA A 262 2.50 -19.83 39.98
C ALA A 262 3.67 -19.11 40.69
N SER A 263 4.89 -19.28 40.18
CA SER A 263 6.07 -18.65 40.79
C SER A 263 6.08 -17.14 40.52
N LYS A 264 6.53 -16.35 41.51
CA LYS A 264 6.71 -14.91 41.35
C LYS A 264 7.67 -14.59 40.19
N GLU A 265 8.74 -15.36 40.06
CA GLU A 265 9.74 -15.19 39.00
C GLU A 265 9.13 -15.35 37.61
N THR A 266 8.28 -16.36 37.40
CA THR A 266 7.57 -16.55 36.13
C THR A 266 6.62 -15.40 35.83
N LEU A 267 5.86 -14.92 36.83
CA LEU A 267 4.94 -13.80 36.64
C LEU A 267 5.67 -12.49 36.34
N ASP A 268 6.78 -12.22 37.05
CA ASP A 268 7.62 -11.04 36.80
C ASP A 268 8.26 -11.10 35.40
N ALA A 269 8.68 -12.29 34.95
CA ALA A 269 9.19 -12.50 33.58
C ALA A 269 8.09 -12.33 32.52
N LEU A 270 6.86 -12.78 32.78
CA LEU A 270 5.72 -12.60 31.88
C LEU A 270 5.33 -11.12 31.76
N ASP A 271 5.34 -10.40 32.89
CA ASP A 271 5.14 -8.95 32.88
C ASP A 271 6.23 -8.28 32.03
N SER A 272 7.51 -8.59 32.25
CA SER A 272 8.60 -8.05 31.44
C SER A 272 8.48 -8.39 29.94
N TRP A 273 8.01 -9.59 29.61
CA TRP A 273 7.77 -10.01 28.22
C TRP A 273 6.63 -9.20 27.60
N LEU A 274 5.52 -9.01 28.31
CA LEU A 274 4.39 -8.18 27.85
C LEU A 274 4.78 -6.71 27.69
N GLU A 275 5.59 -6.15 28.60
CA GLU A 275 6.09 -4.79 28.48
C GLU A 275 6.97 -4.63 27.23
N GLY A 276 7.86 -5.60 26.94
CA GLY A 276 8.69 -5.56 25.73
C GLY A 276 7.93 -5.69 24.40
N LEU A 277 6.64 -6.04 24.44
CA LEU A 277 5.75 -6.08 23.27
C LEU A 277 4.94 -4.80 23.08
N LYS A 278 4.92 -3.89 24.04
CA LYS A 278 4.22 -2.62 23.87
C LYS A 278 4.97 -1.72 22.90
N SER A 279 4.24 -0.92 22.14
CA SER A 279 4.87 0.15 21.35
C SER A 279 5.41 1.20 22.33
N PRO A 280 6.71 1.56 22.27
CA PRO A 280 7.27 2.64 23.07
C PRO A 280 6.49 3.94 22.90
N GLU A 281 6.06 4.22 21.68
CA GLU A 281 5.28 5.40 21.33
C GLU A 281 3.89 5.38 21.98
N ALA A 282 3.25 4.20 22.08
CA ALA A 282 1.96 4.05 22.76
C ALA A 282 2.05 4.18 24.29
N GLU A 283 3.23 3.97 24.90
CA GLU A 283 3.45 4.19 26.33
C GLU A 283 3.62 5.66 26.69
N GLU A 284 4.19 6.45 25.78
CA GLU A 284 4.40 7.89 25.98
C GLU A 284 3.10 8.70 25.84
N VAL A 285 2.08 8.12 25.20
CA VAL A 285 0.82 8.80 24.88
C VAL A 285 -0.26 8.50 25.92
N THR A 286 -0.72 9.55 26.59
CA THR A 286 -1.87 9.48 27.51
C THR A 286 -3.16 9.16 26.74
N VAL A 287 -4.19 8.62 27.41
CA VAL A 287 -5.49 8.39 26.77
C VAL A 287 -6.07 9.69 26.22
N GLU A 288 -5.90 10.79 26.97
CA GLU A 288 -6.32 12.13 26.57
C GLU A 288 -5.64 12.58 25.28
N GLN A 289 -4.32 12.45 25.18
CA GLN A 289 -3.59 12.77 23.96
C GLN A 289 -4.03 11.90 22.78
N ALA A 290 -4.20 10.59 22.98
CA ALA A 290 -4.69 9.69 21.93
C ALA A 290 -6.11 10.06 21.47
N VAL A 291 -6.98 10.51 22.38
CA VAL A 291 -8.32 11.02 22.03
C VAL A 291 -8.21 12.30 21.21
N ASP A 292 -7.40 13.26 21.63
CA ASP A 292 -7.26 14.54 20.92
C ASP A 292 -6.69 14.32 19.51
N GLU A 293 -5.63 13.52 19.39
CA GLU A 293 -5.02 13.15 18.11
C GLU A 293 -5.97 12.40 17.18
N LEU A 294 -6.72 11.43 17.70
CA LEU A 294 -7.73 10.73 16.93
C LEU A 294 -8.87 11.67 16.52
N THR A 295 -9.28 12.57 17.42
CA THR A 295 -10.30 13.59 17.12
C THR A 295 -9.86 14.49 15.97
N ASP A 296 -8.59 14.90 15.95
CA ASP A 296 -8.03 15.70 14.85
C ASP A 296 -8.13 14.96 13.51
N VAL A 297 -7.79 13.66 13.47
CA VAL A 297 -7.90 12.85 12.25
C VAL A 297 -9.34 12.66 11.81
N LEU A 298 -10.25 12.33 12.73
CA LEU A 298 -11.67 12.13 12.45
C LEU A 298 -12.37 13.44 12.01
N SER A 299 -11.81 14.59 12.40
CA SER A 299 -12.33 15.91 12.02
C SER A 299 -11.81 16.41 10.68
N LEU A 300 -10.88 15.69 10.03
CA LEU A 300 -10.35 16.11 8.74
C LEU A 300 -11.45 16.13 7.67
N PRO A 301 -11.48 17.15 6.78
CA PRO A 301 -12.38 17.14 5.64
C PRO A 301 -12.20 15.88 4.78
N SER A 302 -10.96 15.42 4.62
CA SER A 302 -10.65 14.17 3.89
C SER A 302 -11.15 12.92 4.61
N TRP A 303 -11.24 12.90 5.94
CA TRP A 303 -11.90 11.79 6.65
C TRP A 303 -13.40 11.79 6.36
N GLY A 304 -14.02 12.96 6.46
CA GLY A 304 -15.40 13.24 6.10
C GLY A 304 -15.68 13.18 4.58
N LYS A 305 -14.68 12.85 3.77
CA LYS A 305 -14.72 12.57 2.32
C LYS A 305 -14.00 11.28 1.95
N ARG A 306 -13.72 10.41 2.93
CA ARG A 306 -13.00 9.15 2.70
C ARG A 306 -13.73 8.26 1.70
N HIS A 307 -15.04 8.46 1.57
CA HIS A 307 -15.82 7.67 0.65
C HIS A 307 -15.56 8.04 -0.81
N GLU A 308 -15.58 9.34 -1.07
CA GLU A 308 -15.29 9.87 -2.38
C GLU A 308 -13.80 9.70 -2.74
N LEU A 309 -12.90 9.80 -1.76
CA LEU A 309 -11.48 9.53 -1.91
C LEU A 309 -11.16 8.07 -2.25
N TYR A 310 -12.03 7.13 -1.89
CA TYR A 310 -11.83 5.72 -2.24
C TYR A 310 -11.84 5.49 -3.75
N SER A 311 -12.73 6.17 -4.49
CA SER A 311 -12.74 6.13 -5.96
C SER A 311 -11.40 6.63 -6.50
N ALA A 312 -10.94 7.81 -6.07
CA ALA A 312 -9.63 8.33 -6.46
C ALA A 312 -8.46 7.40 -6.08
N TRP A 313 -8.53 6.74 -4.91
CA TRP A 313 -7.53 5.74 -4.51
C TRP A 313 -7.50 4.53 -5.45
N ILE A 314 -8.62 4.10 -6.04
CA ILE A 314 -8.62 3.04 -7.05
C ILE A 314 -7.75 3.40 -8.27
N ALA A 315 -7.64 4.68 -8.65
CA ALA A 315 -6.71 5.09 -9.71
C ALA A 315 -5.24 4.75 -9.37
N THR A 316 -4.86 4.79 -8.08
CA THR A 316 -3.53 4.33 -7.62
C THR A 316 -3.35 2.83 -7.85
N GLN A 317 -4.41 2.04 -7.64
CA GLN A 317 -4.37 0.60 -7.85
C GLN A 317 -4.30 0.25 -9.34
N LEU A 318 -5.03 1.00 -10.18
CA LEU A 318 -4.92 0.89 -11.65
C LEU A 318 -3.51 1.22 -12.13
N ASP A 319 -2.89 2.29 -11.62
CA ASP A 319 -1.52 2.66 -11.95
C ASP A 319 -0.51 1.57 -11.55
N ARG A 320 -0.64 1.04 -10.33
CA ARG A 320 0.20 -0.06 -9.83
C ARG A 320 0.02 -1.34 -10.63
N ALA A 321 -1.20 -1.68 -11.02
CA ALA A 321 -1.49 -2.83 -11.89
C ALA A 321 -0.78 -2.74 -13.24
N LEU A 322 -0.48 -1.52 -13.69
CA LEU A 322 0.16 -1.25 -14.97
C LEU A 322 1.64 -0.90 -14.82
N HIS A 323 2.24 -1.15 -13.65
CA HIS A 323 3.64 -0.86 -13.35
C HIS A 323 4.01 0.59 -13.65
N SER A 324 3.11 1.52 -13.29
CA SER A 324 3.27 2.96 -13.50
C SER A 324 3.41 3.40 -14.96
N ARG A 325 2.88 2.62 -15.91
CA ARG A 325 2.78 3.01 -17.32
C ARG A 325 1.69 4.03 -17.64
N LEU A 326 0.87 4.43 -16.65
CA LEU A 326 -0.09 5.50 -16.85
C LEU A 326 0.60 6.85 -16.80
N GLU A 327 0.51 7.58 -17.92
CA GLU A 327 0.96 8.95 -18.06
C GLU A 327 -0.18 9.91 -17.70
N PHE A 328 -0.20 10.37 -16.46
CA PHE A 328 -1.29 11.20 -15.96
C PHE A 328 -1.28 12.61 -16.58
N VAL A 329 -2.47 13.09 -16.92
CA VAL A 329 -2.68 14.43 -17.46
C VAL A 329 -2.77 15.43 -16.31
N VAL A 330 -1.76 16.29 -16.21
CA VAL A 330 -1.72 17.42 -15.28
C VAL A 330 -2.15 18.68 -16.02
N THR A 331 -3.18 19.35 -15.51
CA THR A 331 -3.68 20.62 -16.07
C THR A 331 -3.44 21.72 -15.05
N ASP A 332 -2.92 22.88 -15.43
CA ASP A 332 -2.66 24.01 -14.50
C ASP A 332 -1.92 23.61 -13.20
N GLY A 333 -0.93 22.71 -13.34
CA GLY A 333 -0.14 22.19 -12.22
C GLY A 333 -0.92 21.30 -11.25
N ALA A 334 -2.11 20.80 -11.60
CA ALA A 334 -2.91 19.96 -10.73
C ALA A 334 -3.35 18.64 -11.39
N LEU A 335 -3.28 17.56 -10.61
CA LEU A 335 -3.99 16.31 -10.88
C LEU A 335 -5.41 16.43 -10.31
N ARG A 336 -6.43 16.27 -11.16
CA ARG A 336 -7.83 16.52 -10.79
C ARG A 336 -8.68 15.26 -10.87
N PHE A 337 -9.54 15.07 -9.87
CA PHE A 337 -10.57 14.03 -9.84
C PHE A 337 -11.97 14.65 -9.70
N PRO A 338 -12.52 15.24 -10.77
CA PRO A 338 -13.82 15.89 -10.68
C PRO A 338 -14.97 14.94 -11.03
N PHE A 339 -16.18 15.24 -10.55
CA PHE A 339 -17.41 14.49 -10.86
C PHE A 339 -17.96 14.83 -12.26
N ARG A 340 -17.10 14.78 -13.28
CA ARG A 340 -17.41 15.04 -14.68
C ARG A 340 -16.43 14.32 -15.60
N PRO A 341 -16.82 14.03 -16.87
CA PRO A 341 -15.94 13.37 -17.84
C PRO A 341 -14.57 14.03 -17.91
N THR A 342 -13.53 13.30 -17.52
CA THR A 342 -12.16 13.84 -17.43
C THR A 342 -11.16 12.82 -17.91
N LEU A 343 -10.25 13.24 -18.79
CA LEU A 343 -9.10 12.44 -19.20
C LEU A 343 -8.08 12.46 -18.06
N LEU A 344 -7.82 11.31 -17.45
CA LEU A 344 -6.90 11.20 -16.32
C LEU A 344 -5.50 10.79 -16.75
N ALA A 345 -5.37 9.82 -17.67
CA ALA A 345 -4.07 9.34 -18.09
C ALA A 345 -4.08 8.73 -19.49
N HIS A 346 -2.92 8.69 -20.12
CA HIS A 346 -2.65 7.92 -21.33
C HIS A 346 -1.95 6.60 -20.99
N LEU A 347 -2.18 5.58 -21.82
CA LEU A 347 -1.51 4.29 -21.78
C LEU A 347 -1.21 3.87 -23.23
N ASP A 348 0.03 3.50 -23.50
CA ASP A 348 0.46 3.00 -24.82
C ASP A 348 0.75 1.49 -24.76
N PRO A 349 -0.28 0.62 -24.82
CA PRO A 349 -0.08 -0.82 -24.90
C PRO A 349 0.18 -1.24 -26.36
N PRO A 350 0.74 -2.44 -26.60
CA PRO A 350 0.94 -2.98 -27.96
C PRO A 350 -0.31 -3.01 -28.84
N SER A 351 -1.48 -3.08 -28.23
CA SER A 351 -2.78 -3.12 -28.91
C SER A 351 -3.27 -1.75 -29.40
N GLY A 352 -2.48 -0.69 -29.23
CA GLY A 352 -2.78 0.69 -29.61
C GLY A 352 -3.24 1.58 -28.45
N ASP A 353 -3.13 2.89 -28.65
CA ASP A 353 -3.36 3.94 -27.66
C ASP A 353 -4.66 3.78 -26.88
N LEU A 354 -4.53 3.79 -25.56
CA LEU A 354 -5.62 3.81 -24.61
C LEU A 354 -5.57 5.07 -23.75
N ALA A 355 -6.74 5.54 -23.35
CA ALA A 355 -6.90 6.64 -22.42
C ALA A 355 -7.74 6.17 -21.22
N LEU A 356 -7.26 6.46 -20.02
CA LEU A 356 -8.02 6.32 -18.79
C LEU A 356 -8.85 7.59 -18.59
N TRP A 357 -10.17 7.44 -18.64
CA TRP A 357 -11.12 8.50 -18.36
C TRP A 357 -11.88 8.22 -17.08
N SER A 358 -12.26 9.26 -16.35
CA SER A 358 -13.24 9.17 -15.27
C SER A 358 -14.60 9.71 -15.67
N GLU A 359 -15.65 9.21 -15.02
CA GLU A 359 -17.00 9.81 -15.00
C GLU A 359 -17.67 10.00 -16.38
N VAL A 360 -17.27 9.23 -17.40
CA VAL A 360 -17.80 9.37 -18.77
C VAL A 360 -19.18 8.72 -18.88
N ARG A 361 -20.19 9.55 -19.15
CA ARG A 361 -21.57 9.10 -19.42
C ARG A 361 -21.68 8.45 -20.79
N SER A 362 -22.31 7.27 -20.83
CA SER A 362 -22.70 6.58 -22.07
C SER A 362 -24.21 6.35 -22.14
N PRO A 363 -24.80 6.39 -23.35
CA PRO A 363 -26.21 6.05 -23.53
C PRO A 363 -26.52 4.66 -22.96
N GLY A 364 -27.62 4.54 -22.23
CA GLY A 364 -28.12 3.27 -21.74
C GLY A 364 -28.78 2.47 -22.85
N ILE A 365 -28.65 1.15 -22.81
CA ILE A 365 -29.36 0.23 -23.71
C ILE A 365 -30.45 -0.49 -22.90
N GLY A 366 -31.70 -0.35 -23.33
CA GLY A 366 -32.86 -0.99 -22.70
C GLY A 366 -33.37 -0.26 -21.45
N GLU A 367 -34.17 -0.97 -20.64
CA GLU A 367 -34.69 -0.45 -19.38
C GLU A 367 -33.60 -0.47 -18.29
N LEU A 368 -33.08 0.72 -17.98
CA LEU A 368 -32.10 0.91 -16.91
C LEU A 368 -32.77 0.85 -15.53
N GLY A 369 -32.07 0.26 -14.56
CA GLY A 369 -32.54 0.14 -13.19
C GLY A 369 -31.89 1.11 -12.21
N GLY A 370 -32.32 1.07 -10.94
CA GLY A 370 -31.68 1.81 -9.85
C GLY A 370 -31.71 3.34 -10.00
N GLY A 371 -32.76 3.89 -10.62
CA GLY A 371 -32.95 5.33 -10.80
C GLY A 371 -32.24 5.94 -12.01
N ARG A 372 -31.46 5.16 -12.75
CA ARG A 372 -30.84 5.60 -14.01
C ARG A 372 -31.92 5.71 -15.09
N LYS A 373 -32.00 6.86 -15.76
CA LYS A 373 -33.06 7.17 -16.74
C LYS A 373 -32.64 6.98 -18.20
N ALA A 374 -31.39 7.32 -18.54
CA ALA A 374 -30.96 7.35 -19.94
C ALA A 374 -29.48 7.00 -20.17
N SER A 375 -28.66 6.92 -19.12
CA SER A 375 -27.22 6.74 -19.26
C SER A 375 -26.62 5.91 -18.12
N VAL A 376 -25.48 5.31 -18.42
CA VAL A 376 -24.56 4.69 -17.47
C VAL A 376 -23.31 5.56 -17.31
N GLN A 377 -22.70 5.54 -16.13
CA GLN A 377 -21.54 6.39 -15.80
C GLN A 377 -20.63 5.64 -14.82
N PRO A 378 -19.81 4.71 -15.31
CA PRO A 378 -18.79 4.09 -14.46
C PRO A 378 -17.75 5.12 -13.99
N ASP A 379 -17.19 4.91 -12.80
CA ASP A 379 -16.13 5.75 -12.23
C ASP A 379 -14.93 5.88 -13.18
N TYR A 380 -14.48 4.77 -13.78
CA TYR A 380 -13.35 4.75 -14.72
C TYR A 380 -13.61 3.94 -15.99
N ARG A 381 -13.00 4.36 -17.10
CA ARG A 381 -13.01 3.65 -18.39
C ARG A 381 -11.66 3.73 -19.07
N PHE A 382 -11.18 2.60 -19.56
CA PHE A 382 -10.13 2.55 -20.58
C PHE A 382 -10.79 2.60 -21.96
N GLN A 383 -10.57 3.71 -22.67
CA GLN A 383 -11.10 3.94 -24.01
C GLN A 383 -9.99 3.83 -25.04
N ARG A 384 -10.28 3.19 -26.18
CA ARG A 384 -9.39 3.08 -27.33
C ARG A 384 -9.74 4.14 -28.35
N GLY A 385 -8.70 4.74 -28.95
CA GLY A 385 -8.82 5.58 -30.14
C GLY A 385 -9.77 6.78 -30.00
N ALA A 386 -10.08 7.40 -31.13
CA ALA A 386 -10.94 8.58 -31.20
C ALA A 386 -12.45 8.26 -31.16
N ASP A 387 -12.83 6.99 -31.36
CA ASP A 387 -14.23 6.55 -31.32
C ASP A 387 -14.74 6.33 -29.89
N GLY A 388 -13.84 6.35 -28.89
CA GLY A 388 -14.19 6.25 -27.47
C GLY A 388 -14.62 4.83 -27.06
N THR A 389 -14.28 3.82 -27.87
CA THR A 389 -14.67 2.43 -27.60
C THR A 389 -14.07 1.97 -26.28
N THR A 390 -14.91 1.51 -25.35
CA THR A 390 -14.47 1.08 -24.02
C THR A 390 -14.04 -0.37 -24.01
N VAL A 391 -12.83 -0.63 -23.54
CA VAL A 391 -12.27 -1.98 -23.40
C VAL A 391 -12.49 -2.51 -21.99
N VAL A 392 -12.30 -1.64 -20.99
CA VAL A 392 -12.52 -1.94 -19.58
C VAL A 392 -13.27 -0.78 -18.94
N ALA A 393 -14.28 -1.10 -18.13
CA ALA A 393 -14.96 -0.14 -17.25
C ALA A 393 -14.81 -0.60 -15.80
N VAL A 394 -14.57 0.33 -14.89
CA VAL A 394 -14.43 0.05 -13.46
C VAL A 394 -15.45 0.90 -12.71
N GLU A 395 -16.38 0.24 -12.04
CA GLU A 395 -17.30 0.83 -11.08
C GLU A 395 -16.73 0.65 -9.68
N VAL A 396 -16.62 1.74 -8.93
CA VAL A 396 -16.11 1.76 -7.58
C VAL A 396 -17.24 1.97 -6.60
N LYS A 397 -17.43 1.03 -5.68
CA LYS A 397 -18.49 1.06 -4.70
C LYS A 397 -17.97 1.00 -3.28
N GLN A 398 -18.59 1.77 -2.40
CA GLN A 398 -18.19 1.82 -1.00
C GLN A 398 -19.27 1.33 -0.06
N TYR A 399 -20.04 0.35 -0.49
CA TYR A 399 -21.11 -0.16 0.34
C TYR A 399 -20.54 -1.03 1.46
N LYS A 400 -21.08 -0.75 2.63
CA LYS A 400 -20.78 -1.43 3.89
C LYS A 400 -21.49 -2.78 4.05
N ALA A 401 -22.67 -2.91 3.43
CA ALA A 401 -23.48 -4.11 3.48
C ALA A 401 -23.62 -4.70 2.07
N PRO A 402 -23.71 -6.03 1.94
CA PRO A 402 -23.91 -6.68 0.65
C PRO A 402 -25.25 -6.24 0.02
N ALA A 403 -25.22 -5.26 -0.88
CA ALA A 403 -26.39 -4.79 -1.61
C ALA A 403 -26.52 -5.55 -2.94
N ALA A 404 -26.61 -6.89 -2.85
CA ALA A 404 -26.54 -7.79 -4.00
C ALA A 404 -27.47 -7.37 -5.15
N SER A 405 -28.73 -7.03 -4.83
CA SER A 405 -29.72 -6.61 -5.83
C SER A 405 -29.36 -5.30 -6.53
N ARG A 406 -28.85 -4.29 -5.80
CA ARG A 406 -28.45 -3.00 -6.38
C ARG A 406 -27.22 -3.18 -7.27
N HIS A 407 -26.23 -3.94 -6.80
CA HIS A 407 -25.00 -4.20 -7.55
C HIS A 407 -25.27 -5.02 -8.81
N ALA A 408 -26.13 -6.03 -8.71
CA ALA A 408 -26.56 -6.84 -9.85
C ALA A 408 -27.20 -5.97 -10.94
N VAL A 409 -28.07 -5.03 -10.55
CA VAL A 409 -28.71 -4.09 -11.48
C VAL A 409 -27.70 -3.11 -12.09
N THR A 410 -26.74 -2.59 -11.33
CA THR A 410 -25.65 -1.75 -11.87
C THR A 410 -24.81 -2.49 -12.90
N LEU A 411 -24.33 -3.69 -12.57
CA LEU A 411 -23.52 -4.50 -13.46
C LEU A 411 -24.28 -4.92 -14.72
N ARG A 412 -25.52 -5.37 -14.58
CA ARG A 412 -26.40 -5.71 -15.71
C ARG A 412 -26.46 -4.56 -16.71
N ASP A 413 -26.73 -3.36 -16.21
CA ASP A 413 -26.90 -2.19 -17.07
C ASP A 413 -25.59 -1.75 -17.72
N TYR A 414 -24.46 -1.87 -17.01
CA TYR A 414 -23.14 -1.53 -17.57
C TYR A 414 -22.70 -2.53 -18.64
N VAL A 415 -22.81 -3.83 -18.36
CA VAL A 415 -22.50 -4.89 -19.32
C VAL A 415 -23.38 -4.77 -20.57
N GLY A 416 -24.66 -4.42 -20.39
CA GLY A 416 -25.59 -4.17 -21.49
C GLY A 416 -25.31 -2.89 -22.27
N SER A 417 -24.88 -1.81 -21.62
CA SER A 417 -24.73 -0.48 -22.23
C SER A 417 -23.31 -0.16 -22.73
N LEU A 418 -22.31 -1.01 -22.42
CA LEU A 418 -20.93 -0.85 -22.88
C LEU A 418 -20.51 -2.08 -23.70
N PRO A 419 -20.92 -2.19 -24.98
CA PRO A 419 -20.65 -3.37 -25.80
C PRO A 419 -19.15 -3.70 -25.88
N GLY A 420 -18.80 -4.97 -25.69
CA GLY A 420 -17.41 -5.45 -25.76
C GLY A 420 -16.52 -5.12 -24.57
N ALA A 421 -16.94 -4.24 -23.65
CA ALA A 421 -16.15 -3.91 -22.46
C ALA A 421 -16.24 -5.01 -21.39
N THR A 422 -15.14 -5.28 -20.69
CA THR A 422 -15.18 -5.97 -19.39
C THR A 422 -15.51 -4.95 -18.30
N VAL A 423 -16.45 -5.28 -17.42
CA VAL A 423 -16.93 -4.40 -16.34
C VAL A 423 -16.48 -4.96 -15.00
N PHE A 424 -15.69 -4.16 -14.28
CA PHE A 424 -15.24 -4.46 -12.92
C PHE A 424 -16.17 -3.77 -11.93
N LEU A 425 -16.62 -4.50 -10.92
CA LEU A 425 -17.21 -3.94 -9.72
C LEU A 425 -16.21 -4.09 -8.58
N VAL A 426 -15.57 -2.99 -8.23
CA VAL A 426 -14.56 -2.92 -7.16
C VAL A 426 -15.22 -2.33 -5.93
N ALA A 427 -15.16 -3.04 -4.81
CA ALA A 427 -15.82 -2.63 -3.58
C ALA A 427 -14.86 -2.53 -2.39
N HIS A 428 -15.05 -1.52 -1.55
CA HIS A 428 -14.31 -1.35 -0.30
C HIS A 428 -14.67 -2.44 0.74
N GLY A 429 -15.88 -2.99 0.64
CA GLY A 429 -16.43 -4.01 1.53
C GLY A 429 -16.91 -5.26 0.79
N PRO A 430 -17.61 -6.16 1.49
CA PRO A 430 -18.05 -7.43 0.92
C PRO A 430 -19.14 -7.23 -0.14
N LEU A 431 -19.08 -8.06 -1.18
CA LEU A 431 -20.09 -8.16 -2.23
C LEU A 431 -21.02 -9.36 -1.95
N GLY A 432 -22.32 -9.19 -2.17
CA GLY A 432 -23.31 -10.23 -1.87
C GLY A 432 -23.29 -11.38 -2.88
N HIS A 433 -23.72 -12.56 -2.44
CA HIS A 433 -23.86 -13.71 -3.32
C HIS A 433 -24.90 -13.48 -4.42
N GLY A 434 -24.69 -14.08 -5.59
CA GLY A 434 -25.64 -14.06 -6.70
C GLY A 434 -25.73 -12.74 -7.47
N ILE A 435 -24.79 -11.79 -7.28
CA ILE A 435 -24.73 -10.53 -8.05
C ILE A 435 -24.73 -10.80 -9.57
N LEU A 436 -24.00 -11.82 -10.01
CA LEU A 436 -23.87 -12.17 -11.42
C LEU A 436 -25.14 -12.80 -12.01
N ASN A 437 -26.09 -13.26 -11.19
CA ASN A 437 -27.28 -13.98 -11.66
C ASN A 437 -28.19 -13.11 -12.55
N ALA A 438 -28.12 -11.78 -12.42
CA ALA A 438 -28.92 -10.86 -13.22
C ALA A 438 -28.14 -10.22 -14.39
N VAL A 439 -26.87 -10.60 -14.59
CA VAL A 439 -26.00 -10.02 -15.63
C VAL A 439 -26.14 -10.86 -16.91
N PRO A 440 -26.47 -10.26 -18.06
CA PRO A 440 -26.77 -10.98 -19.31
C PRO A 440 -25.55 -11.69 -19.91
N ASP A 441 -24.35 -11.22 -19.60
CA ASP A 441 -23.07 -11.82 -19.98
C ASP A 441 -22.13 -11.77 -18.76
N PRO A 442 -22.23 -12.74 -17.84
CA PRO A 442 -21.51 -12.71 -16.57
C PRO A 442 -19.99 -12.85 -16.74
N ASP A 443 -19.51 -13.42 -17.86
CA ASP A 443 -18.07 -13.56 -18.13
C ASP A 443 -17.38 -12.21 -18.35
N ARG A 444 -18.16 -11.18 -18.72
CA ARG A 444 -17.71 -9.80 -18.84
C ARG A 444 -17.83 -9.01 -17.53
N ALA A 445 -18.30 -9.61 -16.44
CA ALA A 445 -18.46 -8.95 -15.14
C ALA A 445 -17.54 -9.55 -14.08
N LEU A 446 -16.60 -8.76 -13.58
CA LEU A 446 -15.61 -9.19 -12.60
C LEU A 446 -15.83 -8.49 -11.26
N LEU A 447 -15.88 -9.26 -10.18
CA LEU A 447 -16.18 -8.78 -8.83
C LEU A 447 -14.90 -8.76 -8.00
N HIS A 448 -14.60 -7.62 -7.39
CA HIS A 448 -13.47 -7.47 -6.48
C HIS A 448 -13.95 -6.86 -5.16
N PRO A 449 -14.41 -7.68 -4.20
CA PRO A 449 -14.78 -7.23 -2.86
C PRO A 449 -13.54 -6.89 -2.02
N ASP A 450 -13.75 -6.11 -0.97
CA ASP A 450 -12.75 -5.79 0.05
C ASP A 450 -11.40 -5.27 -0.49
N VAL A 451 -11.41 -4.57 -1.63
CA VAL A 451 -10.21 -3.92 -2.18
C VAL A 451 -9.92 -2.66 -1.38
N ARG A 452 -8.97 -2.70 -0.46
CA ARG A 452 -8.58 -1.57 0.40
C ARG A 452 -7.15 -1.74 0.95
N PRO A 453 -6.52 -0.70 1.52
CA PRO A 453 -5.12 -0.77 1.94
C PRO A 453 -4.80 -1.81 3.00
N ASP A 454 -5.72 -2.05 3.95
CA ASP A 454 -5.64 -3.12 4.95
C ASP A 454 -6.07 -4.48 4.38
N ARG A 455 -6.17 -4.64 3.06
CA ARG A 455 -6.50 -5.90 2.38
C ARG A 455 -5.60 -6.05 1.14
N PRO A 456 -4.27 -6.18 1.34
CA PRO A 456 -3.31 -6.16 0.25
C PRO A 456 -3.45 -7.35 -0.71
N ARG A 457 -3.98 -8.50 -0.25
CA ARG A 457 -4.24 -9.67 -1.10
C ARG A 457 -5.36 -9.39 -2.10
N GLU A 458 -6.48 -8.86 -1.64
CA GLU A 458 -7.64 -8.51 -2.47
C GLU A 458 -7.25 -7.40 -3.47
N SER A 459 -6.47 -6.43 -3.01
CA SER A 459 -5.90 -5.40 -3.87
C SER A 459 -4.94 -5.98 -4.91
N ALA A 460 -4.06 -6.92 -4.55
CA ALA A 460 -3.17 -7.59 -5.48
C ALA A 460 -3.94 -8.44 -6.51
N ALA A 461 -4.98 -9.16 -6.09
CA ALA A 461 -5.84 -9.92 -6.99
C ALA A 461 -6.54 -9.01 -8.01
N PHE A 462 -7.06 -7.87 -7.57
CA PHE A 462 -7.61 -6.85 -8.47
C PHE A 462 -6.56 -6.35 -9.48
N ARG A 463 -5.36 -5.98 -9.00
CA ARG A 463 -4.27 -5.52 -9.87
C ARG A 463 -3.84 -6.57 -10.89
N ALA A 464 -3.70 -7.83 -10.48
CA ALA A 464 -3.30 -8.92 -11.38
C ALA A 464 -4.31 -9.12 -12.52
N VAL A 465 -5.61 -9.04 -12.22
CA VAL A 465 -6.65 -9.14 -13.25
C VAL A 465 -6.60 -7.93 -14.18
N ILE A 466 -6.48 -6.70 -13.67
CA ILE A 466 -6.31 -5.50 -14.51
C ILE A 466 -5.08 -5.63 -15.42
N ALA A 467 -3.95 -6.06 -14.88
CA ALA A 467 -2.70 -6.24 -15.63
C ALA A 467 -2.88 -7.21 -16.82
N SER A 468 -3.70 -8.25 -16.66
CA SER A 468 -3.97 -9.24 -17.71
C SER A 468 -4.67 -8.66 -18.94
N PHE A 469 -5.43 -7.55 -18.79
CA PHE A 469 -6.06 -6.85 -19.92
C PHE A 469 -5.09 -5.95 -20.67
N PHE A 470 -3.96 -5.60 -20.05
CA PHE A 470 -3.02 -4.62 -20.59
C PHE A 470 -1.59 -5.15 -20.47
N PRO A 471 -1.26 -6.28 -21.12
CA PRO A 471 0.07 -6.86 -21.00
C PRO A 471 1.16 -5.84 -21.39
N PRO A 472 2.33 -5.87 -20.74
CA PRO A 472 3.43 -5.00 -21.12
C PRO A 472 3.85 -5.27 -22.56
N SER A 473 4.39 -4.26 -23.22
CA SER A 473 4.94 -4.45 -24.57
C SER A 473 6.01 -5.52 -24.54
N PRO A 474 5.96 -6.52 -25.43
CA PRO A 474 7.03 -7.50 -25.52
C PRO A 474 8.34 -6.73 -25.67
N PRO A 475 9.42 -7.18 -25.02
CA PRO A 475 10.73 -6.60 -25.25
C PRO A 475 10.95 -6.57 -26.76
N ALA A 476 11.40 -5.42 -27.29
CA ALA A 476 11.70 -5.30 -28.70
C ALA A 476 12.59 -6.49 -29.08
N PRO A 477 12.33 -7.16 -30.23
CA PRO A 477 13.15 -8.29 -30.64
C PRO A 477 14.61 -7.85 -30.54
N SER A 478 15.41 -8.65 -29.83
CA SER A 478 16.83 -8.35 -29.64
C SER A 478 17.39 -7.98 -31.02
N PRO A 479 18.00 -6.80 -31.18
CA PRO A 479 18.50 -6.39 -32.46
C PRO A 479 19.41 -7.51 -33.00
N PRO A 480 19.37 -7.80 -34.31
CA PRO A 480 20.27 -8.78 -34.89
C PRO A 480 21.70 -8.45 -34.42
N PRO A 481 22.50 -9.47 -34.05
CA PRO A 481 23.85 -9.25 -33.54
C PRO A 481 24.55 -8.26 -34.46
N PRO A 482 25.10 -7.16 -33.93
CA PRO A 482 25.57 -6.06 -34.75
C PRO A 482 26.57 -6.61 -35.76
N SER A 483 26.25 -6.47 -37.05
CA SER A 483 27.24 -6.68 -38.11
C SER A 483 28.44 -5.82 -37.76
N SER A 484 29.61 -6.46 -37.65
CA SER A 484 30.86 -5.92 -37.08
C SER A 484 31.49 -4.75 -37.86
N SER A 485 30.70 -4.01 -38.63
CA SER A 485 31.13 -2.92 -39.51
C SER A 485 30.20 -1.70 -39.49
N SER A 486 29.12 -1.69 -38.69
CA SER A 486 28.34 -0.47 -38.50
C SER A 486 29.14 0.52 -37.64
N PRO A 487 29.24 1.80 -38.02
CA PRO A 487 29.89 2.81 -37.20
C PRO A 487 29.26 2.80 -35.81
N LEU A 488 30.10 2.78 -34.77
CA LEU A 488 29.70 2.76 -33.36
C LEU A 488 28.67 3.86 -33.11
N SER A 489 27.39 3.52 -33.00
CA SER A 489 26.35 4.53 -32.78
C SER A 489 26.38 5.02 -31.34
N ARG A 490 26.26 6.33 -31.16
CA ARG A 490 26.25 7.01 -29.86
C ARG A 490 25.23 6.38 -28.90
N PRO A 491 25.50 6.33 -27.58
CA PRO A 491 24.46 6.02 -26.61
C PRO A 491 23.31 7.02 -26.75
N THR A 492 22.08 6.58 -26.52
CA THR A 492 20.89 7.43 -26.52
C THR A 492 20.49 7.83 -25.10
N ARG A 493 20.98 7.10 -24.09
CA ARG A 493 20.61 7.28 -22.69
C ARG A 493 21.77 6.94 -21.76
N ILE A 494 21.85 7.63 -20.63
CA ILE A 494 22.75 7.36 -19.53
C ILE A 494 21.90 7.17 -18.26
N GLU A 495 22.13 6.08 -17.53
CA GLU A 495 21.43 5.77 -16.29
C GLU A 495 22.42 5.65 -15.12
N LEU A 496 22.15 6.33 -14.02
CA LEU A 496 22.90 6.22 -12.76
C LEU A 496 22.08 5.47 -11.72
N ARG A 497 22.65 4.42 -11.12
CA ARG A 497 22.04 3.64 -10.02
C ARG A 497 23.01 3.55 -8.85
N TRP A 498 22.50 3.45 -7.63
CA TRP A 498 23.31 3.37 -6.42
C TRP A 498 22.59 2.65 -5.27
N SER A 499 23.31 2.42 -4.19
CA SER A 499 22.83 1.86 -2.94
C SER A 499 21.94 2.85 -2.19
N ARG A 500 20.76 2.39 -1.76
CA ARG A 500 19.81 3.14 -0.88
C ARG A 500 20.40 3.58 0.47
N ARG A 501 21.60 3.11 0.81
CA ARG A 501 22.33 3.59 2.00
C ARG A 501 22.78 5.04 1.87
N VAL A 502 22.93 5.52 0.63
CA VAL A 502 23.25 6.91 0.34
C VAL A 502 22.04 7.52 -0.35
N ARG A 503 21.47 8.55 0.26
CA ARG A 503 20.22 9.15 -0.20
C ARG A 503 20.39 9.73 -1.60
N ASP A 504 21.32 10.67 -1.74
CA ASP A 504 21.32 11.57 -2.88
C ASP A 504 22.65 11.57 -3.65
N LEU A 505 22.56 11.16 -4.93
CA LEU A 505 23.60 11.19 -5.95
C LEU A 505 22.99 11.78 -7.22
N ASP A 506 23.76 12.60 -7.91
CA ASP A 506 23.33 13.29 -9.13
C ASP A 506 24.22 12.92 -10.32
N LEU A 507 23.60 12.84 -11.49
CA LEU A 507 24.23 12.66 -12.79
C LEU A 507 24.38 14.01 -13.50
N TYR A 508 25.61 14.30 -13.92
CA TYR A 508 25.98 15.51 -14.63
C TYR A 508 26.46 15.17 -16.04
N LEU A 509 25.95 15.91 -17.02
CA LEU A 509 26.45 15.87 -18.39
C LEU A 509 26.87 17.25 -18.86
N ARG A 510 28.16 17.44 -19.18
CA ARG A 510 28.72 18.74 -19.56
C ARG A 510 29.22 18.75 -21.00
N SER A 511 28.93 19.83 -21.73
CA SER A 511 29.41 20.12 -23.09
C SER A 511 29.80 21.59 -23.18
N GLY A 512 31.10 21.89 -23.19
CA GLY A 512 31.59 23.27 -23.12
C GLY A 512 31.08 24.00 -21.88
N GLU A 513 30.30 25.08 -22.08
CA GLU A 513 29.66 25.86 -21.01
C GLU A 513 28.25 25.36 -20.63
N SER A 514 27.69 24.42 -21.39
CA SER A 514 26.37 23.84 -21.13
C SER A 514 26.46 22.62 -20.22
N GLU A 515 25.49 22.47 -19.33
CA GLU A 515 25.37 21.33 -18.42
C GLU A 515 23.92 20.86 -18.34
N THR A 516 23.74 19.54 -18.24
CA THR A 516 22.49 18.92 -17.79
C THR A 516 22.71 18.29 -16.44
N SER A 517 21.88 18.67 -15.47
CA SER A 517 21.87 18.20 -14.08
C SER A 517 20.50 18.49 -13.46
N HIS A 518 20.25 18.13 -12.18
CA HIS A 518 18.99 18.46 -11.50
C HIS A 518 18.66 19.96 -11.54
N SER A 519 19.69 20.83 -11.51
CA SER A 519 19.54 22.28 -11.53
C SER A 519 19.24 22.84 -12.93
N THR A 520 19.69 22.13 -13.97
CA THR A 520 19.51 22.49 -15.38
C THR A 520 19.05 21.25 -16.14
N PRO A 521 17.75 20.89 -16.07
CA PRO A 521 17.27 19.60 -16.56
C PRO A 521 17.27 19.48 -18.09
N VAL A 522 17.46 20.58 -18.82
CA VAL A 522 17.53 20.59 -20.28
C VAL A 522 18.72 21.43 -20.72
N SER A 523 19.55 20.88 -21.59
CA SER A 523 20.59 21.61 -22.33
C SER A 523 20.40 21.39 -23.84
N PRO A 524 21.17 22.07 -24.71
CA PRO A 524 21.16 21.75 -26.14
C PRO A 524 21.51 20.30 -26.46
N HIS A 525 22.16 19.60 -25.51
CA HIS A 525 22.71 18.28 -25.77
C HIS A 525 21.97 17.11 -25.11
N SER A 526 21.13 17.39 -24.11
CA SER A 526 20.53 16.34 -23.31
C SER A 526 19.36 16.84 -22.46
N VAL A 527 18.55 15.89 -22.01
CA VAL A 527 17.41 16.10 -21.13
C VAL A 527 17.49 15.13 -19.95
N LEU A 528 17.51 15.66 -18.74
CA LEU A 528 17.27 14.89 -17.51
C LEU A 528 15.80 14.47 -17.50
N ARG A 529 15.55 13.17 -17.66
CA ARG A 529 14.20 12.59 -17.74
C ARG A 529 13.67 12.15 -16.39
N LYS A 530 14.57 11.76 -15.49
CA LYS A 530 14.24 11.27 -14.17
C LYS A 530 15.35 11.64 -13.21
N ASP A 531 14.98 12.38 -12.18
CA ASP A 531 15.78 12.65 -11.00
C ASP A 531 15.45 11.62 -9.91
N ALA A 532 16.40 11.26 -9.03
CA ALA A 532 16.21 10.22 -8.02
C ALA A 532 16.98 10.47 -6.72
N PHE A 533 16.35 10.19 -5.56
CA PHE A 533 16.90 10.47 -4.22
C PHE A 533 17.03 9.24 -3.32
N ASP A 534 16.94 8.02 -3.87
CA ASP A 534 17.06 6.78 -3.09
C ASP A 534 17.46 5.57 -3.96
N GLY A 535 18.69 5.60 -4.48
CA GLY A 535 19.29 4.47 -5.21
C GLY A 535 19.10 4.46 -6.74
N GLY A 536 18.48 5.49 -7.31
CA GLY A 536 18.25 5.59 -8.75
C GLY A 536 17.12 4.69 -9.30
N PRO A 537 16.98 4.56 -10.63
CA PRO A 537 17.82 5.21 -11.62
C PRO A 537 17.52 6.70 -11.77
N GLU A 538 18.57 7.50 -11.84
CA GLU A 538 18.55 8.82 -12.46
C GLU A 538 18.89 8.68 -13.95
N ILE A 539 18.20 9.40 -14.82
CA ILE A 539 18.19 9.13 -16.27
C ILE A 539 18.37 10.42 -17.07
N ILE A 540 19.42 10.47 -17.90
CA ILE A 540 19.63 11.52 -18.91
C ILE A 540 19.50 10.90 -20.31
N ASP A 541 18.60 11.47 -21.13
CA ASP A 541 18.50 11.17 -22.57
C ASP A 541 19.39 12.13 -23.36
N LEU A 542 20.15 11.61 -24.33
CA LEU A 542 21.00 12.40 -25.22
C LEU A 542 20.21 12.83 -26.46
N ALA A 543 20.33 14.10 -26.87
CA ALA A 543 19.69 14.53 -28.11
C ALA A 543 20.36 13.88 -29.33
N PRO A 544 19.63 13.68 -30.44
CA PRO A 544 20.23 13.22 -31.70
C PRO A 544 21.08 14.33 -32.35
N GLY A 545 22.16 13.95 -33.03
CA GLY A 545 22.94 14.88 -33.87
C GLY A 545 23.79 15.90 -33.10
N LEU A 546 24.32 15.52 -31.93
CA LEU A 546 25.13 16.40 -31.10
C LEU A 546 26.54 16.61 -31.68
N ASP A 547 26.88 17.87 -31.92
CA ASP A 547 28.25 18.29 -32.15
C ASP A 547 28.99 18.46 -30.81
N GLY A 548 30.24 17.98 -30.73
CA GLY A 548 31.10 18.13 -29.56
C GLY A 548 31.17 16.91 -28.62
N SER A 549 32.17 16.94 -27.73
CA SER A 549 32.40 15.92 -26.70
C SER A 549 31.61 16.22 -25.42
N LEU A 550 31.13 15.17 -24.77
CA LEU A 550 30.37 15.24 -23.52
C LEU A 550 31.18 14.63 -22.38
N GLU A 551 31.24 15.32 -21.25
CA GLU A 551 31.81 14.80 -20.01
C GLU A 551 30.68 14.31 -19.09
N VAL A 552 30.76 13.05 -18.66
CA VAL A 552 29.80 12.45 -17.72
C VAL A 552 30.41 12.44 -16.33
N ARG A 553 29.72 12.96 -15.34
CA ARG A 553 30.18 13.01 -13.95
C ARG A 553 29.06 12.62 -13.00
N VAL A 554 29.43 12.13 -11.83
CA VAL A 554 28.51 11.82 -10.72
C VAL A 554 28.97 12.58 -9.48
N HIS A 555 28.01 13.15 -8.74
CA HIS A 555 28.29 13.84 -7.48
C HIS A 555 27.47 13.26 -6.33
N VAL A 556 28.11 13.09 -5.16
CA VAL A 556 27.45 12.64 -3.92
C VAL A 556 27.05 13.87 -3.09
N TYR A 557 25.76 14.20 -3.04
CA TYR A 557 25.25 15.35 -2.29
C TYR A 557 25.01 15.04 -0.82
N SER A 558 24.44 13.87 -0.53
CA SER A 558 24.08 13.46 0.83
C SER A 558 25.29 13.12 1.72
N TRP A 559 25.04 12.87 3.00
CA TRP A 559 26.05 12.36 3.94
C TRP A 559 26.37 10.91 3.57
N GLY A 560 27.42 10.72 2.77
CA GLY A 560 27.91 9.41 2.34
C GLY A 560 29.15 9.52 1.48
N THR A 561 29.70 8.37 1.11
CA THR A 561 30.87 8.23 0.24
C THR A 561 30.53 7.46 -1.04
N LEU A 562 31.33 7.60 -2.09
CA LEU A 562 31.20 6.77 -3.31
C LEU A 562 31.28 5.27 -3.02
N ARG A 563 32.00 4.87 -1.96
CA ARG A 563 32.07 3.48 -1.49
C ARG A 563 30.75 2.98 -0.94
N GLU A 564 30.08 3.77 -0.10
CA GLU A 564 28.79 3.39 0.48
C GLU A 564 27.67 3.43 -0.56
N ALA A 565 27.76 4.38 -1.49
CA ALA A 565 26.82 4.53 -2.60
C ALA A 565 26.98 3.40 -3.63
N ALA A 566 28.19 2.87 -3.84
CA ALA A 566 28.48 1.87 -4.85
C ALA A 566 27.83 2.18 -6.23
N PRO A 567 28.03 3.38 -6.79
CA PRO A 567 27.29 3.82 -7.96
C PRO A 567 27.73 3.07 -9.22
N VAL A 568 26.78 2.84 -10.12
CA VAL A 568 26.98 2.26 -11.44
C VAL A 568 26.32 3.16 -12.47
N VAL A 569 27.06 3.51 -13.52
CA VAL A 569 26.56 4.28 -14.67
C VAL A 569 26.51 3.39 -15.89
N ALA A 570 25.31 3.20 -16.43
CA ALA A 570 25.05 2.44 -17.65
C ALA A 570 24.84 3.39 -18.84
N PHE A 571 25.52 3.10 -19.95
CA PHE A 571 25.37 3.79 -21.24
C PHE A 571 24.53 2.91 -22.15
N LEU A 572 23.32 3.36 -22.48
CA LEU A 572 22.36 2.56 -23.23
C LEU A 572 22.20 3.04 -24.67
N ARG A 573 21.98 2.09 -25.57
CA ARG A 573 21.56 2.32 -26.95
C ARG A 573 20.21 1.66 -27.15
N GLY A 574 19.15 2.46 -27.16
CA GLY A 574 17.80 1.93 -26.99
C GLY A 574 17.64 1.32 -25.61
N LYS A 575 17.37 0.01 -25.53
CA LYS A 575 17.25 -0.73 -24.26
C LYS A 575 18.51 -1.49 -23.85
N ASP A 576 19.49 -1.59 -24.74
CA ASP A 576 20.68 -2.42 -24.51
C ASP A 576 21.78 -1.59 -23.85
N ALA A 577 22.32 -2.08 -22.74
CA ALA A 577 23.51 -1.50 -22.12
C ALA A 577 24.74 -1.81 -22.98
N VAL A 578 25.38 -0.76 -23.50
CA VAL A 578 26.59 -0.87 -24.32
C VAL A 578 27.84 -0.88 -23.43
N LEU A 579 27.79 -0.19 -22.30
CA LEU A 579 28.89 -0.12 -21.33
C LEU A 579 28.34 0.20 -19.95
N GLU A 580 28.87 -0.46 -18.93
CA GLU A 580 28.66 -0.09 -17.52
C GLU A 580 29.99 0.28 -16.88
N LEU A 581 29.97 1.34 -16.07
CA LEU A 581 31.14 1.83 -15.35
C LEU A 581 30.82 1.98 -13.86
N ALA A 582 31.82 1.74 -13.03
CA ALA A 582 31.83 1.95 -11.59
C ALA A 582 33.09 2.72 -11.18
N PRO A 583 33.13 3.37 -10.00
CA PRO A 583 34.33 4.05 -9.53
C PRO A 583 35.53 3.12 -9.41
N ALA A 584 36.70 3.60 -9.82
CA ALA A 584 37.97 2.92 -9.61
C ALA A 584 38.31 2.80 -8.12
N ASP A 585 39.02 1.75 -7.73
CA ASP A 585 39.30 1.45 -6.32
C ASP A 585 40.05 2.58 -5.59
N ARG A 586 40.89 3.33 -6.33
CA ARG A 586 41.59 4.51 -5.80
C ARG A 586 40.62 5.60 -5.32
N LEU A 587 39.49 5.79 -6.02
CA LEU A 587 38.49 6.80 -5.71
C LEU A 587 37.62 6.33 -4.53
N LEU A 588 37.35 5.03 -4.42
CA LEU A 588 36.63 4.45 -3.29
C LEU A 588 37.36 4.58 -1.95
N GLY A 589 38.67 4.84 -1.96
CA GLY A 589 39.48 5.13 -0.77
C GLY A 589 39.62 6.62 -0.45
N SER A 590 39.17 7.51 -1.34
CA SER A 590 39.31 8.96 -1.17
C SER A 590 38.08 9.56 -0.47
N ARG A 591 38.19 10.83 -0.05
CA ARG A 591 37.06 11.64 0.41
C ARG A 591 36.40 12.43 -0.72
N GLU A 592 36.76 12.15 -1.97
CA GLU A 592 36.20 12.87 -3.11
C GLU A 592 34.73 12.51 -3.27
N ARG A 593 33.92 13.55 -3.51
CA ARG A 593 32.48 13.43 -3.76
C ARG A 593 32.14 13.45 -5.24
N TRP A 594 33.10 13.77 -6.08
CA TRP A 594 32.98 13.78 -7.52
C TRP A 594 33.62 12.55 -8.12
N TRP A 595 32.95 11.95 -9.09
CA TRP A 595 33.46 10.88 -9.92
C TRP A 595 33.27 11.28 -11.38
N THR A 596 34.36 11.56 -12.10
CA THR A 596 34.29 11.70 -13.56
C THR A 596 34.18 10.30 -14.15
N VAL A 597 33.07 10.01 -14.82
CA VAL A 597 32.72 8.66 -15.27
C VAL A 597 33.39 8.35 -16.62
N ALA A 598 33.12 9.17 -17.63
CA ALA A 598 33.59 8.96 -18.99
C ALA A 598 33.53 10.26 -19.81
N GLN A 599 34.16 10.24 -20.98
CA GLN A 599 33.92 11.19 -22.05
C GLN A 599 33.23 10.49 -23.22
N ILE A 600 32.22 11.12 -23.81
CA ILE A 600 31.62 10.71 -25.08
C ILE A 600 32.20 11.62 -26.14
N ASP A 601 33.00 11.08 -27.07
CA ASP A 601 33.58 11.89 -28.13
C ASP A 601 32.56 12.25 -29.23
N GLU A 602 32.98 13.05 -30.21
CA GLU A 602 32.13 13.52 -31.32
C GLU A 602 31.58 12.36 -32.16
N ASP A 603 32.32 11.25 -32.24
CA ASP A 603 31.90 10.01 -32.90
C ASP A 603 30.90 9.19 -32.05
N GLY A 604 30.57 9.67 -30.84
CA GLY A 604 29.68 8.99 -29.90
C GLY A 604 30.31 7.84 -29.14
N ARG A 605 31.64 7.69 -29.15
CA ARG A 605 32.34 6.62 -28.43
C ARG A 605 32.51 7.01 -26.97
N VAL A 606 32.12 6.10 -26.09
CA VAL A 606 32.31 6.24 -24.64
C VAL A 606 33.74 5.84 -24.28
N ARG A 607 34.52 6.80 -23.77
CA ARG A 607 35.88 6.61 -23.25
C ARG A 607 35.85 6.70 -21.73
N PRO A 608 35.99 5.58 -21.01
CA PRO A 608 36.05 5.60 -19.55
C PRO A 608 37.16 6.55 -19.06
N SER A 609 36.89 7.29 -17.99
CA SER A 609 37.92 8.08 -17.33
C SER A 609 38.92 7.16 -16.59
N LEU A 610 40.03 7.73 -16.12
CA LEU A 610 40.96 7.02 -15.23
C LEU A 610 40.36 6.73 -13.84
N ASP A 611 39.23 7.36 -13.51
CA ASP A 611 38.50 7.17 -12.25
C ASP A 611 37.39 6.12 -12.37
N SER A 612 37.30 5.44 -13.52
CA SER A 612 36.30 4.43 -13.79
C SER A 612 36.90 3.07 -14.07
N ARG A 613 36.16 2.03 -13.72
CA ARG A 613 36.42 0.63 -14.08
C ARG A 613 35.15 -0.02 -14.58
N VAL A 614 35.28 -1.07 -15.38
CA VAL A 614 34.16 -1.93 -15.72
C VAL A 614 33.87 -2.81 -14.49
N PRO A 615 32.63 -2.81 -13.94
CA PRO A 615 32.31 -3.68 -12.83
C PRO A 615 32.37 -5.16 -13.28
N PRO A 616 32.66 -6.10 -12.36
CA PRO A 616 32.49 -7.51 -12.69
C PRO A 616 31.03 -7.76 -13.12
N PRO A 617 30.78 -8.67 -14.09
CA PRO A 617 29.43 -8.99 -14.52
C PRO A 617 28.60 -9.41 -13.30
N SER A 618 27.44 -8.78 -13.11
CA SER A 618 26.52 -9.12 -12.03
C SER A 618 26.05 -10.56 -12.20
N GLU A 619 26.08 -11.36 -11.13
CA GLU A 619 25.73 -12.80 -11.15
C GLU A 619 24.25 -13.09 -11.51
N GLY A 620 23.46 -12.08 -11.87
CA GLY A 620 22.05 -12.22 -12.27
C GLY A 620 21.73 -11.91 -13.75
N SER A 621 22.72 -11.65 -14.60
CA SER A 621 22.49 -11.20 -15.99
C SER A 621 22.86 -12.24 -17.07
N ARG A 622 22.74 -13.54 -16.77
CA ARG A 622 22.87 -14.62 -17.77
C ARG A 622 21.55 -15.33 -18.04
#